data_AF-A0A105TQL0-F1
#
_entry.id   AF-A0A105TQL0-F1
#
_cell.length_a   1.000
_cell.length_b   1.000
_cell.length_c   1.000
_cell.angle_alpha   90.00
_cell.angle_beta   90.00
_cell.angle_gamma   90.00
#
_symmetry.space_group_name_H-M   'P 1'
#
loop_
_entity.id
_entity.type
_entity.pdbx_description
1 polymer ?
#
loop_
_entity_poly.entity_id
_entity_poly.type
_entity_poly.pdbx_seq_one_letter_code
_entity_poly.pdbx_strand_id
1 'polypeptide(L)'
;MKYDIWYSAIDGDYYKTSDTLEEANNDFAFVLTMYRLVPLFEMRLIEIDSQGEYKVIKSFKNMKANNKDIVMAKAYYNSRTCKGE
;
A
#
# COMPACT_ATOMS: atom_id res chain seq x y z
N MET A 1 3.44 -19.92 2.72
CA MET A 1 2.73 -18.82 2.05
C MET A 1 3.43 -17.52 2.39
N LYS A 2 3.53 -16.61 1.43
CA LYS A 2 4.01 -15.24 1.60
C LYS A 2 3.04 -14.29 0.92
N TYR A 3 3.08 -13.02 1.29
CA TYR A 3 2.22 -12.01 0.72
C TYR A 3 3.06 -10.83 0.23
N ASP A 4 2.88 -10.46 -1.03
CA ASP A 4 3.60 -9.36 -1.64
C ASP A 4 2.69 -8.18 -1.90
N ILE A 5 3.16 -6.99 -1.54
CA ILE A 5 2.59 -5.72 -1.96
C ILE A 5 3.50 -5.16 -3.03
N TRP A 6 2.98 -4.96 -4.22
CA TRP A 6 3.66 -4.28 -5.31
C TRP A 6 2.89 -3.02 -5.67
N TYR A 7 3.59 -1.91 -5.89
CA TYR A 7 2.94 -0.69 -6.39
C TYR A 7 3.88 0.13 -7.26
N SER A 8 3.28 0.88 -8.17
CA SER A 8 3.93 1.72 -9.16
C SER A 8 3.52 3.17 -8.96
N ALA A 9 4.51 4.04 -8.75
CA ALA A 9 4.37 5.46 -8.52
C ALA A 9 5.20 6.26 -9.55
N ILE A 10 5.09 7.59 -9.50
CA ILE A 10 5.79 8.49 -10.45
C ILE A 10 7.32 8.39 -10.38
N ASP A 11 7.85 8.00 -9.22
CA ASP A 11 9.28 7.92 -8.92
C ASP A 11 9.84 6.50 -9.02
N GLY A 12 8.99 5.48 -9.17
CA GLY A 12 9.42 4.10 -9.41
C GLY A 12 8.43 3.05 -8.96
N ASP A 13 8.87 1.80 -9.09
CA ASP A 13 8.17 0.61 -8.62
C ASP A 13 8.74 0.14 -7.28
N TYR A 14 7.85 -0.27 -6.39
CA TYR A 14 8.18 -0.65 -5.02
C TYR A 14 7.54 -2.00 -4.68
N TYR A 15 8.24 -2.77 -3.85
CA TYR A 15 7.76 -4.06 -3.38
C TYR A 15 8.01 -4.24 -1.88
N LYS A 16 7.12 -4.95 -1.21
CA LYS A 16 7.30 -5.41 0.17
C LYS A 16 6.69 -6.81 0.33
N THR A 17 7.45 -7.72 0.93
CA THR A 17 6.99 -9.06 1.28
C THR A 17 6.66 -9.15 2.76
N SER A 18 5.58 -9.85 3.09
CA SER A 18 5.09 -10.10 4.44
C SER A 18 4.82 -11.59 4.64
N ASP A 19 4.93 -12.03 5.89
CA ASP A 19 4.78 -13.45 6.26
C ASP A 19 3.31 -13.79 6.55
N THR A 20 2.52 -12.79 6.93
CA THR A 20 1.10 -12.93 7.25
C THR A 20 0.22 -12.02 6.41
N LEU A 21 -1.03 -12.44 6.18
CA LEU A 21 -2.03 -11.64 5.48
C LEU A 21 -2.41 -10.39 6.29
N GLU A 22 -2.34 -10.46 7.62
CA GLU A 22 -2.65 -9.34 8.51
C GLU A 22 -1.62 -8.20 8.34
N GLU A 23 -0.32 -8.53 8.41
CA GLU A 23 0.75 -7.56 8.16
C GLU A 23 0.64 -6.97 6.75
N ALA A 24 0.43 -7.82 5.75
CA ALA A 24 0.28 -7.38 4.37
C ALA A 24 -0.92 -6.44 4.21
N ASN A 25 -2.05 -6.68 4.89
CA ASN A 25 -3.20 -5.77 4.86
C ASN A 25 -2.91 -4.44 5.56
N ASN A 26 -2.19 -4.47 6.69
CA ASN A 26 -1.80 -3.26 7.42
C ASN A 26 -0.86 -2.39 6.59
N ASP A 27 0.15 -3.00 5.96
CA ASP A 27 1.06 -2.33 5.04
C ASP A 27 0.33 -1.82 3.80
N PHE A 28 -0.60 -2.61 3.26
CA PHE A 28 -1.41 -2.20 2.11
C PHE A 28 -2.23 -0.95 2.43
N ALA A 29 -2.89 -0.92 3.59
CA ALA A 29 -3.66 0.24 4.04
C ALA A 29 -2.76 1.46 4.31
N PHE A 30 -1.56 1.24 4.85
CA PHE A 30 -0.58 2.30 5.09
C PHE A 30 -0.11 2.92 3.77
N VAL A 31 0.32 2.11 2.81
CA VAL A 31 0.72 2.54 1.46
C VAL A 31 -0.45 3.29 0.81
N LEU A 32 -1.66 2.71 0.78
CA LEU A 32 -2.84 3.39 0.23
C LEU A 32 -3.09 4.77 0.86
N THR A 33 -2.76 4.94 2.14
CA THR A 33 -2.93 6.22 2.85
C THR A 33 -1.82 7.20 2.52
N MET A 34 -0.55 6.78 2.56
CA MET A 34 0.60 7.67 2.27
C MET A 34 0.60 8.14 0.82
N TYR A 35 0.28 7.25 -0.11
CA TYR A 35 0.28 7.57 -1.53
C TYR A 35 -0.98 8.30 -2.00
N ARG A 36 -1.96 8.59 -1.13
CA ARG A 36 -2.94 9.66 -1.46
C ARG A 36 -2.29 11.05 -1.56
N LEU A 37 -1.01 11.18 -1.24
CA LEU A 37 -0.19 12.37 -1.45
C LEU A 37 0.58 12.36 -2.79
N VAL A 38 0.71 11.19 -3.44
CA VAL A 38 1.50 11.01 -4.68
C VAL A 38 0.75 10.10 -5.66
N PRO A 39 0.51 10.50 -6.93
CA PRO A 39 -0.24 9.66 -7.87
C PRO A 39 0.32 8.23 -7.99
N LEU A 40 -0.54 7.23 -7.78
CA LEU A 40 -0.22 5.82 -8.05
C LEU A 40 -0.85 5.38 -9.36
N PHE A 41 -0.06 4.71 -10.19
CA PHE A 41 -0.55 4.07 -11.39
C PHE A 41 -1.21 2.74 -11.06
N GLU A 42 -0.60 1.95 -10.18
CA GLU A 42 -1.10 0.65 -9.78
C GLU A 42 -0.61 0.23 -8.40
N MET A 43 -1.42 -0.56 -7.69
CA MET A 43 -1.07 -1.21 -6.44
C MET A 43 -1.75 -2.57 -6.36
N ARG A 44 -1.03 -3.62 -5.97
CA ARG A 44 -1.51 -5.00 -5.86
C ARG A 44 -1.09 -5.63 -4.53
N LEU A 45 -1.99 -6.44 -3.96
CA LEU A 45 -1.69 -7.41 -2.91
C LEU A 45 -1.74 -8.80 -3.55
N ILE A 46 -0.68 -9.56 -3.39
CA ILE A 46 -0.45 -10.84 -4.04
C ILE A 46 -0.19 -11.88 -2.96
N GLU A 47 -0.84 -13.03 -3.05
CA GLU A 47 -0.53 -14.22 -2.26
C GLU A 47 0.40 -15.10 -3.09
N ILE A 48 1.46 -15.62 -2.47
CA ILE A 48 2.39 -16.55 -3.07
C ILE A 48 2.36 -17.82 -2.23
N ASP A 49 1.95 -18.93 -2.84
CA ASP A 49 1.89 -20.21 -2.16
C ASP A 49 3.29 -20.85 -2.02
N SER A 50 3.36 -22.04 -1.42
CA SER A 50 4.63 -22.76 -1.23
C SER A 50 5.25 -23.28 -2.53
N GLN A 51 4.48 -23.35 -3.62
CA GLN A 51 4.93 -23.78 -4.94
C GLN A 51 5.42 -22.60 -5.79
N GLY A 52 5.21 -21.37 -5.30
CA GLY A 52 5.58 -20.14 -6.00
C GLY A 52 4.49 -19.61 -6.93
N GLU A 53 3.29 -20.23 -6.91
CA GLU A 53 2.15 -19.74 -7.67
C GLU A 53 1.61 -18.47 -7.02
N TYR A 54 1.34 -17.46 -7.84
CA TYR A 54 0.88 -16.16 -7.38
C TYR A 54 -0.61 -15.95 -7.67
N LYS A 55 -1.30 -15.34 -6.71
CA LYS A 55 -2.70 -14.95 -6.82
C LYS A 55 -2.90 -13.52 -6.37
N VAL A 56 -3.44 -12.67 -7.23
CA VAL A 56 -3.80 -11.29 -6.85
C VAL A 56 -5.03 -11.31 -5.94
N ILE A 57 -4.88 -10.84 -4.71
CA ILE A 57 -5.96 -10.74 -3.72
C ILE A 57 -6.69 -9.41 -3.86
N LYS A 58 -5.95 -8.30 -4.04
CA LYS A 58 -6.49 -6.94 -4.18
C LYS A 58 -5.69 -6.19 -5.23
N SER A 59 -6.36 -5.33 -6.00
CA SER A 59 -5.69 -4.41 -6.93
C SER A 59 -6.40 -3.07 -7.03
N PHE A 60 -5.63 -2.01 -7.19
CA PHE A 60 -6.08 -0.64 -7.42
C PHE A 60 -5.28 -0.04 -8.57
N LYS A 61 -5.95 0.67 -9.49
CA LYS A 61 -5.34 1.26 -10.68
C LYS A 61 -5.78 2.70 -10.86
N ASN A 62 -4.97 3.49 -11.56
CA ASN A 62 -5.28 4.86 -11.98
C ASN A 62 -5.76 5.75 -10.83
N MET A 63 -5.08 5.67 -9.68
CA MET A 63 -5.42 6.44 -8.50
C MET A 63 -4.91 7.87 -8.63
N LYS A 64 -5.80 8.77 -9.07
CA LYS A 64 -5.57 10.22 -8.99
C LYS A 64 -5.90 10.71 -7.58
N ALA A 65 -4.92 11.27 -6.88
CA ALA A 65 -5.16 11.93 -5.61
C ALA A 65 -6.08 13.16 -5.81
N ASN A 66 -7.17 13.24 -5.06
CA ASN A 66 -7.96 14.47 -4.94
C ASN A 66 -7.62 15.18 -3.60
N ASN A 67 -7.97 16.47 -3.48
CA ASN A 67 -7.63 17.27 -2.29
C ASN A 67 -8.15 16.67 -0.98
N LYS A 68 -9.30 15.98 -0.99
CA LYS A 68 -9.86 15.36 0.22
C LYS A 68 -9.01 14.18 0.67
N ASP A 69 -8.54 13.38 -0.28
CA ASP A 69 -7.65 12.24 -0.01
C ASP A 69 -6.30 12.69 0.56
N ILE A 70 -5.75 13.81 0.06
CA ILE A 70 -4.53 14.44 0.56
C ILE A 70 -4.70 14.89 2.02
N VAL A 71 -5.82 15.52 2.37
CA VAL A 71 -6.10 15.99 3.73
C VAL A 71 -6.21 14.82 4.71
N MET A 72 -6.92 13.76 4.34
CA MET A 72 -7.03 12.55 5.18
C MET A 72 -5.69 11.86 5.39
N ALA A 73 -4.88 11.75 4.34
CA ALA A 73 -3.55 11.16 4.42
C ALA A 73 -2.63 11.91 5.38
N LYS A 74 -2.60 13.24 5.30
CA LYS A 74 -1.85 14.09 6.24
C LYS A 74 -2.33 13.92 7.67
N ALA A 75 -3.65 13.91 7.90
CA ALA A 75 -4.20 13.72 9.25
C ALA A 75 -3.82 12.35 9.84
N TYR A 76 -3.90 11.28 9.03
CA TYR A 76 -3.51 9.94 9.45
C TYR A 76 -2.03 9.84 9.79
N TYR A 77 -1.15 10.36 8.92
CA TYR A 77 0.30 10.38 9.16
C TYR A 77 0.63 11.10 10.47
N ASN A 78 0.12 12.33 10.65
CA ASN A 78 0.35 13.11 11.87
C ASN A 78 -0.14 12.38 13.13
N SER A 79 -1.29 11.68 13.08
CA SER A 79 -1.80 10.91 14.22
C SER A 79 -0.87 9.75 14.65
N ARG A 80 -0.04 9.26 13.72
CA ARG A 80 0.87 8.13 13.93
C ARG A 80 2.27 8.59 14.32
N THR A 81 2.73 9.73 13.83
CA THR A 81 4.07 10.26 14.11
C THR A 81 4.11 11.27 15.26
N CYS A 82 2.99 11.90 15.62
CA CYS A 82 2.92 12.82 16.77
C CYS A 82 2.68 12.14 18.13
N LYS A 83 2.68 10.80 18.23
CA LYS A 83 2.65 10.08 19.53
C LYS A 83 4.04 9.98 20.18
N GLY A 84 4.83 11.04 20.06
CA GLY A 84 6.19 11.14 20.56
C GLY A 84 6.45 12.53 21.13
N GLU A 85 5.57 13.00 22.02
CA GLU A 85 5.85 14.03 23.02
C GLU A 85 5.21 13.62 24.35
#